data_AF-A0A9Q3KSN4-F1
#
_entry.id   AF-A0A9Q3KSN4-F1
#
_cell.length_a   1.000
_cell.length_b   1.000
_cell.length_c   1.000
_cell.angle_alpha   90.00
_cell.angle_beta   90.00
_cell.angle_gamma   90.00
#
_symmetry.space_group_name_H-M   'P 1'
#
loop_
_entity.id
_entity.type
_entity.pdbx_description
1 polymer ?
#
loop_
_entity_poly.entity_id
_entity_poly.type
_entity_poly.pdbx_seq_one_letter_code
_entity_poly.pdbx_strand_id
1 'polypeptide(L)'
;MIKIQEPSRLWEIVHMDWVTGLPPGGDRSYSSCLVIVERFSKTPIFLPCHKDDTAMDTALLIWNRVVRHALELAYNTSIHASTNQTSAILEKGWNPKLPQDSLRKAFVEINPTASSFKGVLERARRHAERCMEDSFSYAKDKWDKSHATTDFKVGDLVLVSTTNFNNIKGCKKLKDSFAGPFAIKSLHG
;
A
#
# COMPACT_ATOMS: atom_id res chain seq x y z
N MET A 1 20.32 -0.93 -33.78
CA MET A 1 19.08 -1.74 -33.80
C MET A 1 18.70 -2.05 -32.36
N ILE A 2 17.56 -1.58 -31.87
CA ILE A 2 17.05 -1.94 -30.55
C ILE A 2 16.55 -3.39 -30.64
N LYS A 3 17.19 -4.32 -29.92
CA LYS A 3 16.69 -5.70 -29.82
C LYS A 3 15.45 -5.70 -28.94
N ILE A 4 14.32 -6.12 -29.49
CA ILE A 4 13.11 -6.38 -28.72
C ILE A 4 13.40 -7.60 -27.85
N GLN A 5 13.49 -7.42 -26.54
CA GLN A 5 13.65 -8.52 -25.59
C GLN A 5 12.32 -9.24 -25.40
N GLU A 6 12.37 -10.57 -25.32
CA GLU A 6 11.22 -11.37 -24.93
C GLU A 6 10.95 -11.17 -23.42
N PRO A 7 9.69 -11.04 -23.01
CA PRO A 7 9.35 -10.91 -21.60
C PRO A 7 9.73 -12.20 -20.86
N SER A 8 10.30 -12.05 -19.67
CA SER A 8 10.70 -13.15 -18.78
C SER A 8 9.61 -13.48 -17.75
N ARG A 9 8.73 -12.52 -17.46
CA ARG A 9 7.68 -12.64 -16.44
C ARG A 9 6.36 -12.04 -16.92
N LEU A 10 5.28 -12.49 -16.29
CA LEU A 10 3.95 -11.93 -16.47
C LEU A 10 3.95 -10.42 -16.17
N TRP A 11 3.21 -9.65 -16.97
CA TRP A 11 2.99 -8.21 -16.82
C TRP A 11 4.25 -7.33 -16.95
N GLU A 12 5.36 -7.88 -17.45
CA GLU A 12 6.59 -7.12 -17.72
C GLU A 12 6.44 -6.20 -18.93
N ILE A 13 5.79 -6.71 -19.98
CA ILE A 13 5.60 -6.01 -21.25
C ILE A 13 4.14 -6.19 -21.67
N VAL A 14 3.53 -5.08 -22.07
CA VAL A 14 2.14 -5.04 -22.54
C VAL A 14 2.10 -4.32 -23.88
N HIS A 15 1.36 -4.87 -24.85
CA HIS A 15 0.98 -4.12 -26.05
C HIS A 15 -0.41 -3.54 -25.90
N MET A 16 -0.59 -2.37 -26.47
CA MET A 16 -1.86 -1.67 -26.49
C MET A 16 -2.15 -1.29 -27.94
N ASP A 17 -3.36 -1.55 -28.40
CA ASP A 17 -3.83 -1.18 -29.73
C ASP A 17 -5.32 -0.84 -29.69
N TRP A 18 -5.79 -0.04 -30.64
CA TRP A 18 -7.19 0.39 -30.72
C TRP A 18 -7.89 -0.23 -31.92
N VAL A 19 -8.99 -0.93 -31.65
CA VAL A 19 -9.97 -1.29 -32.66
C VAL A 19 -11.00 -0.17 -32.73
N THR A 20 -11.00 0.59 -33.82
CA THR A 20 -11.89 1.75 -34.01
C THR A 20 -12.92 1.48 -35.11
N GLY A 21 -13.95 2.32 -35.20
CA GLY A 21 -14.98 2.20 -36.23
C GLY A 21 -16.02 1.13 -35.94
N LEU A 22 -16.19 0.75 -34.67
CA LEU A 22 -17.25 -0.17 -34.25
C LEU A 22 -18.59 0.57 -34.19
N PRO A 23 -19.71 -0.11 -34.49
CA PRO A 23 -21.03 0.48 -34.27
C PRO A 23 -21.21 0.83 -32.78
N PRO A 24 -21.78 2.01 -32.44
CA PRO A 24 -21.99 2.41 -31.06
C PRO A 24 -22.79 1.35 -30.28
N GLY A 25 -22.22 0.88 -29.17
CA GLY A 25 -22.76 -0.25 -28.41
C GLY A 25 -22.96 0.04 -26.91
N GLY A 26 -24.04 -0.53 -26.35
CA GLY A 26 -24.40 -0.45 -24.94
C GLY A 26 -24.92 0.93 -24.51
N ASP A 27 -25.27 1.05 -23.22
CA ASP A 27 -25.90 2.26 -22.66
C ASP A 27 -25.03 3.52 -22.79
N ARG A 28 -23.72 3.34 -22.93
CA ARG A 28 -22.74 4.42 -23.06
C ARG A 28 -22.31 4.70 -24.50
N SER A 29 -22.84 3.97 -25.49
CA SER A 29 -22.53 4.17 -26.92
C SER A 29 -21.03 4.13 -27.24
N TYR A 30 -20.31 3.13 -26.71
CA TYR A 30 -18.88 2.95 -27.01
C TYR A 30 -18.68 2.61 -28.49
N SER A 31 -17.74 3.30 -29.15
CA SER A 31 -17.50 3.19 -30.60
C SER A 31 -16.13 2.58 -30.96
N SER A 32 -15.32 2.29 -29.94
CA SER A 32 -13.97 1.78 -30.06
C SER A 32 -13.69 0.77 -28.94
N CYS A 33 -12.64 -0.02 -29.11
CA CYS A 33 -12.17 -0.97 -28.12
C CYS A 33 -10.65 -0.89 -28.01
N LEU A 34 -10.16 -0.56 -26.81
CA LEU A 34 -8.74 -0.64 -26.48
C LEU A 34 -8.42 -2.09 -26.11
N VAL A 35 -7.51 -2.68 -26.88
CA VAL A 35 -7.01 -4.03 -26.69
C VAL A 35 -5.66 -3.97 -26.01
N ILE A 36 -5.57 -4.59 -24.85
CA ILE A 36 -4.36 -4.65 -24.04
C ILE A 36 -3.93 -6.11 -23.97
N VAL A 37 -2.76 -6.43 -24.50
CA VAL A 37 -2.25 -7.80 -24.54
C VAL A 37 -1.02 -7.93 -23.67
N GLU A 38 -1.10 -8.79 -22.65
CA GLU A 38 0.05 -9.17 -21.84
C GLU A 38 0.96 -10.10 -22.66
N ARG A 39 2.22 -9.70 -22.86
CA ARG A 39 3.08 -10.31 -23.89
C ARG A 39 3.53 -11.73 -23.59
N PHE A 40 3.64 -12.11 -22.32
CA PHE A 40 4.12 -13.41 -21.89
C PHE A 40 3.04 -14.50 -22.06
N SER A 41 1.86 -14.27 -21.49
CA SER A 41 0.70 -15.17 -21.53
C SER A 41 -0.15 -15.05 -22.78
N LYS A 42 0.02 -13.96 -23.56
CA LYS A 42 -0.85 -13.59 -24.68
C LYS A 42 -2.31 -13.34 -24.30
N THR A 43 -2.59 -13.09 -23.02
CA THR A 43 -3.96 -12.84 -22.55
C THR A 43 -4.40 -11.43 -22.98
N PRO A 44 -5.48 -11.29 -23.77
CA PRO A 44 -6.02 -9.99 -24.14
C PRO A 44 -7.03 -9.49 -23.10
N ILE A 45 -7.04 -8.18 -22.88
CA ILE A 45 -8.05 -7.44 -22.13
C ILE A 45 -8.67 -6.44 -23.08
N PHE A 46 -9.99 -6.55 -23.24
CA PHE A 46 -10.77 -5.67 -24.10
C PHE A 46 -11.46 -4.62 -23.25
N LEU A 47 -11.15 -3.35 -23.50
CA LEU A 47 -11.73 -2.23 -22.78
C LEU A 47 -12.56 -1.38 -23.75
N PRO A 48 -13.89 -1.29 -23.57
CA PRO A 48 -14.71 -0.44 -24.41
C PRO A 48 -14.35 1.03 -24.16
N CYS A 49 -14.19 1.79 -25.23
CA CYS A 49 -13.77 3.18 -25.22
C CYS A 49 -14.41 3.97 -26.37
N HIS A 50 -14.19 5.28 -26.41
CA HIS A 50 -14.60 6.10 -27.54
C HIS A 50 -13.41 6.37 -28.46
N LYS A 51 -13.71 6.65 -29.73
CA LYS A 51 -12.66 7.03 -30.70
C LYS A 51 -11.96 8.34 -30.31
N ASP A 52 -12.71 9.23 -29.67
CA ASP A 52 -12.28 10.58 -29.33
C ASP A 52 -11.80 10.70 -27.86
N ASP A 53 -11.59 9.57 -27.17
CA ASP A 53 -11.08 9.55 -25.80
C ASP A 53 -9.71 10.22 -25.74
N THR A 54 -9.51 11.11 -24.77
CA THR A 54 -8.23 11.77 -24.59
C THR A 54 -7.17 10.82 -24.04
N ALA A 55 -5.90 11.22 -24.09
CA ALA A 55 -4.82 10.48 -23.44
C ALA A 55 -5.07 10.28 -21.93
N MET A 56 -5.69 11.27 -21.28
CA MET A 56 -6.06 11.21 -19.87
C MET A 56 -7.15 10.16 -19.64
N ASP A 57 -8.21 10.16 -20.45
CA ASP A 57 -9.31 9.21 -20.35
C ASP A 57 -8.81 7.77 -20.54
N THR A 58 -7.94 7.58 -21.54
CA THR A 58 -7.28 6.29 -21.79
C THR A 58 -6.43 5.85 -20.61
N ALA A 59 -5.62 6.75 -20.04
CA ALA A 59 -4.78 6.44 -18.88
C ALA A 59 -5.63 6.03 -17.66
N LEU A 60 -6.72 6.75 -17.41
CA LEU A 60 -7.67 6.43 -16.35
C LEU A 60 -8.37 5.10 -16.59
N LEU A 61 -8.74 4.79 -17.84
CA LEU A 61 -9.35 3.53 -18.21
C LEU A 61 -8.41 2.35 -17.92
N ILE A 62 -7.15 2.45 -18.34
CA ILE A 62 -6.11 1.44 -18.08
C ILE A 62 -5.87 1.30 -16.57
N TRP A 63 -5.70 2.41 -15.86
CA TRP A 63 -5.44 2.41 -14.42
C TRP A 63 -6.55 1.69 -13.66
N ASN A 64 -7.81 2.07 -13.91
CA ASN A 64 -8.95 1.57 -13.15
C ASN A 64 -9.31 0.13 -13.51
N ARG A 65 -9.09 -0.29 -14.76
CA ARG A 65 -9.50 -1.61 -15.25
C ARG A 65 -8.40 -2.66 -15.20
N VAL A 66 -7.14 -2.27 -15.38
CA VAL A 66 -6.02 -3.22 -15.43
C VAL A 66 -5.15 -3.10 -14.20
N VAL A 67 -4.51 -1.94 -14.01
CA VAL A 67 -3.46 -1.76 -12.99
C VAL A 67 -4.02 -1.94 -11.59
N ARG A 68 -5.17 -1.34 -11.30
CA ARG A 68 -5.81 -1.40 -9.98
C ARG A 68 -6.10 -2.83 -9.54
N HIS A 69 -6.69 -3.66 -10.41
CA HIS A 69 -7.03 -5.05 -10.08
C HIS A 69 -5.78 -5.92 -9.92
N ALA A 70 -4.79 -5.75 -10.81
CA ALA A 70 -3.53 -6.48 -10.72
C ALA A 70 -2.78 -6.14 -9.43
N LEU A 71 -2.74 -4.85 -9.07
CA LEU A 71 -2.11 -4.37 -7.84
C LEU A 71 -2.84 -4.86 -6.59
N GLU A 72 -4.17 -4.78 -6.57
CA GLU A 72 -5.00 -5.25 -5.45
C GLU A 72 -4.76 -6.75 -5.19
N LEU A 73 -4.72 -7.55 -6.24
CA LEU A 73 -4.44 -8.98 -6.15
C LEU A 73 -3.01 -9.26 -5.66
N ALA A 74 -2.01 -8.59 -6.23
CA ALA A 74 -0.62 -8.75 -5.84
C ALA A 74 -0.39 -8.34 -4.37
N TYR A 75 -0.98 -7.23 -3.94
CA TYR A 75 -0.88 -6.76 -2.57
C TYR A 75 -1.57 -7.71 -1.60
N ASN A 76 -2.81 -8.13 -1.89
CA ASN A 76 -3.58 -8.99 -1.00
C ASN A 76 -3.03 -10.41 -0.87
N THR A 77 -2.27 -10.88 -1.86
CA THR A 77 -1.60 -12.19 -1.86
C THR A 77 -0.15 -12.14 -1.37
N SER A 78 0.41 -10.95 -1.16
CA SER A 78 1.75 -10.77 -0.62
C SER A 78 1.76 -10.90 0.91
N ILE A 79 2.85 -11.44 1.46
CA ILE A 79 3.03 -11.56 2.91
C ILE A 79 3.47 -10.20 3.46
N HIS A 80 2.77 -9.70 4.47
CA HIS A 80 3.13 -8.45 5.15
C HIS A 80 4.11 -8.71 6.31
N ALA A 81 5.14 -7.88 6.43
CA ALA A 81 6.17 -8.05 7.46
C ALA A 81 5.65 -7.88 8.90
N SER A 82 4.60 -7.08 9.10
CA SER A 82 4.01 -6.83 10.42
C SER A 82 3.23 -8.04 10.96
N THR A 83 2.54 -8.76 10.09
CA THR A 83 1.70 -9.90 10.49
C THR A 83 2.29 -11.26 10.08
N ASN A 84 3.34 -11.28 9.25
CA ASN A 84 3.87 -12.47 8.59
C ASN A 84 2.80 -13.32 7.89
N GLN A 85 1.70 -12.69 7.47
CA GLN A 85 0.60 -13.33 6.76
C GLN A 85 0.13 -12.44 5.59
N THR A 86 -0.59 -13.01 4.64
CA THR A 86 -1.21 -12.25 3.55
C THR A 86 -2.48 -11.57 4.03
N SER A 87 -2.79 -10.40 3.48
CA SER A 87 -4.01 -9.66 3.83
C SER A 87 -5.27 -10.50 3.56
N ALA A 88 -5.32 -11.22 2.42
CA ALA A 88 -6.47 -12.06 2.08
C ALA A 88 -6.68 -13.23 3.06
N ILE A 89 -5.62 -13.80 3.64
CA ILE A 89 -5.76 -14.82 4.69
C ILE A 89 -6.34 -14.22 5.98
N LEU A 90 -5.93 -13.02 6.37
CA LEU A 90 -6.41 -12.38 7.59
C LEU A 90 -7.88 -11.95 7.51
N GLU A 91 -8.27 -11.37 6.37
CA GLU A 91 -9.62 -10.86 6.15
C GLU A 91 -10.59 -11.98 5.77
N LYS A 92 -10.20 -12.78 4.77
CA LYS A 92 -11.09 -13.74 4.10
C LYS A 92 -10.78 -15.18 4.50
N GLY A 93 -9.61 -15.50 5.05
CA GLY A 93 -9.24 -16.88 5.43
C GLY A 93 -8.73 -17.72 4.26
N TRP A 94 -8.61 -17.16 3.06
CA TRP A 94 -8.10 -17.85 1.87
C TRP A 94 -7.45 -16.86 0.90
N ASN A 95 -6.46 -17.33 0.15
CA ASN A 95 -5.90 -16.59 -0.98
C ASN A 95 -6.60 -16.99 -2.28
N PRO A 96 -6.92 -16.04 -3.17
CA PRO A 96 -7.43 -16.35 -4.49
C PRO A 96 -6.43 -17.22 -5.26
N LYS A 97 -6.94 -18.29 -5.88
CA LYS A 97 -6.12 -19.20 -6.68
C LYS A 97 -5.70 -18.51 -7.97
N LEU A 98 -4.39 -18.42 -8.21
CA LEU A 98 -3.85 -17.97 -9.48
C LEU A 98 -3.73 -19.18 -10.42
N PRO A 99 -3.81 -18.98 -11.75
CA PRO A 99 -3.61 -20.07 -12.71
C PRO A 99 -2.28 -20.83 -12.52
N GLN A 100 -1.23 -20.15 -12.06
CA GLN A 100 0.06 -20.76 -11.73
C GLN A 100 -0.03 -21.74 -10.55
N ASP A 101 -0.94 -21.52 -9.60
CA ASP A 101 -1.11 -22.39 -8.43
C ASP A 101 -1.72 -23.74 -8.82
N SER A 102 -2.54 -23.76 -9.87
CA SER A 102 -3.12 -24.99 -10.42
C SER A 102 -2.07 -25.87 -11.09
N LEU A 103 -1.09 -25.27 -11.78
CA LEU A 103 0.01 -25.99 -12.43
C LEU A 103 1.03 -26.56 -11.42
N ARG A 104 1.15 -25.92 -10.25
CA ARG A 104 2.09 -26.33 -9.20
C ARG A 104 1.61 -27.50 -8.34
N LYS A 105 0.36 -27.96 -8.46
CA LYS A 105 -0.17 -28.97 -7.53
C LYS A 105 0.04 -30.40 -7.99
N ALA A 106 0.81 -31.14 -7.18
CA ALA A 106 0.88 -32.60 -7.21
C ALA A 106 -0.28 -33.30 -6.45
N PHE A 107 -1.15 -32.57 -5.74
CA PHE A 107 -2.17 -33.13 -4.84
C PHE A 107 -3.57 -32.52 -5.06
N VAL A 108 -4.63 -33.36 -5.18
CA VAL A 108 -5.61 -33.59 -4.10
C VAL A 108 -6.16 -32.40 -3.31
N GLU A 109 -6.60 -31.29 -3.91
CA GLU A 109 -7.17 -30.18 -3.13
C GLU A 109 -8.63 -30.45 -2.70
N ILE A 110 -8.81 -30.88 -1.44
CA ILE A 110 -10.13 -31.00 -0.81
C ILE A 110 -10.53 -29.62 -0.28
N ASN A 111 -11.67 -29.09 -0.74
CA ASN A 111 -12.23 -27.85 -0.20
C ASN A 111 -12.60 -28.06 1.28
N PRO A 112 -12.13 -27.19 2.20
CA PRO A 112 -12.44 -27.36 3.61
C PRO A 112 -13.93 -27.17 3.88
N THR A 113 -14.48 -27.95 4.79
CA THR A 113 -15.84 -27.74 5.32
C THR A 113 -15.94 -26.36 5.98
N ALA A 114 -17.14 -25.76 5.97
CA ALA A 114 -17.39 -24.44 6.56
C ALA A 114 -16.93 -24.32 8.03
N SER A 115 -17.04 -25.39 8.83
CA SER A 115 -16.56 -25.44 10.21
C SER A 115 -15.03 -25.36 10.31
N SER A 116 -14.32 -26.09 9.45
CA SER A 116 -12.85 -26.04 9.36
C SER A 116 -12.38 -24.65 8.91
N PHE A 117 -13.04 -24.08 7.91
CA PHE A 117 -12.78 -22.73 7.42
C PHE A 117 -12.95 -21.66 8.51
N LYS A 118 -14.04 -21.72 9.28
CA LYS A 118 -14.23 -20.85 10.46
C LYS A 118 -13.06 -20.97 11.43
N GLY A 119 -12.64 -22.20 11.74
CA GLY A 119 -11.49 -22.43 12.63
C GLY A 119 -10.18 -21.83 12.10
N VAL A 120 -9.93 -21.88 10.79
CA VAL A 120 -8.77 -21.23 10.15
C VAL A 120 -8.86 -19.71 10.31
N LEU A 121 -10.00 -19.12 10.01
CA LEU A 121 -10.20 -17.68 10.09
C LEU A 121 -10.03 -17.14 11.51
N GLU A 122 -10.58 -17.83 12.52
CA GLU A 122 -10.41 -17.47 13.93
C GLU A 122 -8.95 -17.56 14.41
N ARG A 123 -8.15 -18.45 13.81
CA ARG A 123 -6.71 -18.51 14.10
C ARG A 123 -5.97 -17.33 13.45
N ALA A 124 -6.30 -17.01 12.20
CA ALA A 124 -5.71 -15.89 11.48
C ALA A 124 -6.00 -14.55 12.18
N ARG A 125 -7.24 -14.35 12.64
CA ARG A 125 -7.64 -13.14 13.39
C ARG A 125 -6.90 -13.00 14.72
N ARG A 126 -6.88 -14.05 15.54
CA ARG A 126 -6.11 -14.04 16.81
C ARG A 126 -4.63 -13.79 16.60
N HIS A 127 -4.07 -14.28 15.49
CA HIS A 127 -2.68 -13.99 15.13
C HIS A 127 -2.48 -12.52 14.81
N ALA A 128 -3.35 -11.92 13.98
CA ALA A 128 -3.30 -10.48 13.70
C ALA A 128 -3.49 -9.61 14.95
N GLU A 129 -4.38 -9.99 15.87
CA GLU A 129 -4.58 -9.30 17.15
C GLU A 129 -3.29 -9.25 17.95
N ARG A 130 -2.59 -10.38 18.08
CA ARG A 130 -1.28 -10.44 18.76
C ARG A 130 -0.24 -9.57 18.07
N CYS A 131 -0.12 -9.64 16.74
CA CYS A 131 0.82 -8.81 16.01
C CYS A 131 0.56 -7.31 16.22
N MET A 132 -0.71 -6.90 16.34
CA MET A 132 -1.08 -5.53 16.65
C MET A 132 -0.76 -5.14 18.10
N GLU A 133 -1.00 -6.03 19.06
CA GLU A 133 -0.65 -5.83 20.47
C GLU A 133 0.86 -5.70 20.68
N ASP A 134 1.65 -6.57 20.04
CA ASP A 134 3.12 -6.50 20.04
C ASP A 134 3.62 -5.20 19.39
N SER A 135 3.02 -4.81 18.28
CA SER A 135 3.38 -3.54 17.60
C SER A 135 3.05 -2.32 18.45
N PHE A 136 1.90 -2.33 19.13
CA PHE A 136 1.46 -1.26 20.01
C PHE A 136 2.34 -1.15 21.27
N SER A 137 2.60 -2.26 21.95
CA SER A 137 3.47 -2.31 23.13
C SER A 137 4.89 -1.83 22.80
N TYR A 138 5.47 -2.29 21.70
CA TYR A 138 6.76 -1.79 21.22
C TYR A 138 6.76 -0.27 20.95
N ALA A 139 5.73 0.23 20.26
CA ALA A 139 5.61 1.65 19.97
C ALA A 139 5.47 2.49 21.25
N LYS A 140 4.67 2.00 22.22
CA LYS A 140 4.51 2.60 23.54
C LYS A 140 5.84 2.66 24.29
N ASP A 141 6.54 1.55 24.43
CA ASP A 141 7.82 1.49 25.12
C ASP A 141 8.86 2.44 24.51
N LYS A 142 8.87 2.55 23.18
CA LYS A 142 9.76 3.48 22.47
C LYS A 142 9.36 4.93 22.69
N TRP A 143 8.07 5.23 22.69
CA TRP A 143 7.56 6.57 22.99
C TRP A 143 7.87 6.96 24.43
N ASP A 144 7.57 6.10 25.40
CA ASP A 144 7.84 6.31 26.83
C ASP A 144 9.34 6.58 27.08
N LYS A 145 10.24 5.84 26.42
CA LYS A 145 11.69 6.05 26.52
C LYS A 145 12.16 7.40 25.94
N SER A 146 11.53 7.87 24.86
CA SER A 146 11.93 9.11 24.17
C SER A 146 11.24 10.36 24.73
N HIS A 147 10.08 10.18 25.36
CA HIS A 147 9.25 11.23 25.95
C HIS A 147 9.22 11.10 27.47
N ALA A 148 10.33 10.66 28.06
CA ALA A 148 10.50 10.68 29.50
C ALA A 148 10.40 12.13 30.00
N THR A 149 9.35 12.42 30.77
CA THR A 149 9.20 13.71 31.43
C THR A 149 10.37 13.90 32.38
N THR A 150 11.17 14.93 32.15
CA THR A 150 12.26 15.27 33.05
C THR A 150 11.68 16.01 34.25
N ASP A 151 11.86 15.48 35.45
CA ASP A 151 11.46 16.16 36.68
C ASP A 151 12.41 17.34 36.92
N PHE A 152 11.93 18.54 36.60
CA PHE A 152 12.67 19.77 36.80
C PHE A 152 12.66 20.19 38.27
N LYS A 153 13.78 20.65 38.81
CA LYS A 153 13.86 21.25 40.15
C LYS A 153 14.07 22.76 40.08
N VAL A 154 13.57 23.47 41.08
CA VAL A 154 13.86 24.90 41.24
C VAL A 154 15.36 25.08 41.44
N GLY A 155 15.98 25.90 40.59
CA GLY A 155 17.43 26.11 40.52
C GLY A 155 18.14 25.40 39.37
N ASP A 156 17.51 24.44 38.68
CA ASP A 156 18.11 23.78 37.53
C ASP A 156 18.27 24.73 36.33
N LEU A 157 19.37 24.58 35.60
CA LEU A 157 19.66 25.35 34.39
C LEU A 157 19.10 24.63 33.16
N VAL A 158 18.18 25.28 32.46
CA VAL A 158 17.51 24.73 31.27
C VAL A 158 17.69 25.61 30.05
N LEU A 159 17.63 24.97 28.88
CA LEU A 159 17.61 25.63 27.59
C LEU A 159 16.18 25.68 27.06
N VAL A 160 15.74 26.84 26.57
CA VAL A 160 14.38 27.03 26.03
C VAL A 160 14.44 27.07 24.51
N SER A 161 13.59 26.28 23.85
CA SER A 161 13.54 26.23 22.38
C SER A 161 13.12 27.57 21.78
N THR A 162 13.85 28.04 20.77
CA THR A 162 13.58 29.31 20.07
C THR A 162 12.56 29.18 18.94
N THR A 163 11.89 28.03 18.84
CA THR A 163 10.94 27.73 17.77
C THR A 163 9.77 28.71 17.76
N ASN A 164 9.27 29.09 18.94
CA ASN A 164 8.13 29.98 19.12
C ASN A 164 8.50 31.42 19.53
N PHE A 165 9.79 31.79 19.49
CA PHE A 165 10.22 33.15 19.79
C PHE A 165 10.18 34.04 18.55
N ASN A 166 9.24 34.98 18.52
CA ASN A 166 9.08 35.96 17.43
C ASN A 166 9.98 37.20 17.60
N ASN A 167 10.60 37.38 18.77
CA ASN A 167 11.37 38.58 19.12
C ASN A 167 12.87 38.45 18.86
N ILE A 168 13.34 37.29 18.38
CA ILE A 168 14.75 37.05 18.07
C ILE A 168 15.00 37.48 16.62
N LYS A 169 15.78 38.55 16.44
CA LYS A 169 16.18 39.07 15.12
C LYS A 169 17.22 38.14 14.47
N GLY A 170 17.09 37.89 13.16
CA GLY A 170 18.08 37.16 12.37
C GLY A 170 17.47 36.25 11.30
N CYS A 171 18.32 35.71 10.43
CA CYS A 171 17.92 34.77 9.38
C CYS A 171 17.54 33.41 10.01
N LYS A 172 16.41 32.81 9.59
CA LYS A 172 15.89 31.55 10.16
C LYS A 172 16.88 30.38 10.16
N LYS A 173 17.85 30.36 9.23
CA LYS A 173 18.90 29.33 9.11
C LYS A 173 20.12 29.55 10.01
N LEU A 174 20.33 30.76 10.52
CA LEU A 174 21.48 31.14 11.35
C LEU A 174 21.09 31.43 12.80
N LYS A 175 19.82 31.22 13.17
CA LYS A 175 19.38 31.37 14.56
C LYS A 175 19.69 30.09 15.34
N ASP A 176 20.13 30.25 16.58
CA ASP A 176 20.29 29.12 17.48
C ASP A 176 18.93 28.51 17.83
N SER A 177 18.85 27.17 17.83
CA SER A 177 17.61 26.43 18.11
C SER A 177 17.17 26.53 19.58
N PHE A 178 18.08 26.92 20.48
CA PHE A 178 17.85 27.02 21.91
C PHE A 178 18.48 28.30 22.48
N ALA A 179 17.83 28.90 23.48
CA ALA A 179 18.32 30.06 24.23
C ALA A 179 18.53 29.68 25.71
N GLY A 180 19.57 30.23 26.34
CA GLY A 180 19.90 29.99 27.76
C GLY A 180 21.39 29.80 27.99
N PRO A 181 21.82 29.33 29.18
CA PRO A 181 21.01 28.64 30.20
C PRO A 181 20.21 29.58 31.13
N PHE A 182 18.98 29.19 31.46
CA PHE A 182 18.10 29.90 32.41
C PHE A 182 17.83 29.05 33.65
N ALA A 183 17.86 29.65 34.85
CA ALA A 183 17.52 28.97 36.09
C ALA A 183 15.99 28.93 36.30
N ILE A 184 15.47 27.75 36.66
CA ILE A 184 14.05 27.59 37.01
C ILE A 184 13.76 28.26 38.34
N LYS A 185 12.91 29.30 38.35
CA LYS A 185 12.57 30.03 39.58
C LYS A 185 11.44 29.38 40.39
N SER A 186 10.48 28.75 39.71
CA SER A 186 9.28 28.19 40.32
C SER A 186 8.63 27.21 39.35
N LEU A 187 8.23 26.05 39.83
CA LEU A 187 7.44 25.08 39.08
C LEU A 187 5.96 25.44 39.21
N HIS A 188 5.27 25.51 38.08
CA HIS A 188 3.81 25.65 38.05
C HIS A 188 3.27 24.39 37.38
N GLY A 189 2.47 23.63 38.13
CA GLY A 189 1.76 22.44 37.66
C GLY A 189 0.31 22.76 37.32
#